data_AF-A0AA37GHJ0-F1
#
_entry.id   AF-A0AA37GHJ0-F1
#
_cell.length_a   1.000
_cell.length_b   1.000
_cell.length_c   1.000
_cell.angle_alpha   90.00
_cell.angle_beta   90.00
_cell.angle_gamma   90.00
#
_symmetry.space_group_name_H-M   'P 1'
#
loop_
_entity.id
_entity.type
_entity.pdbx_description
1 polymer ?
#
loop_
_entity_poly.entity_id
_entity_poly.type
_entity_poly.pdbx_seq_one_letter_code
_entity_poly.pdbx_strand_id
1 'polypeptide(L)'
;MAEMSLDERVVLGATGETDWSKLGEVDVVLDYVYGKPVVELLKALPKSEKEVQYVHVGSVSGDMEITLHGSILRGKRVAIRGAGPGSWTMEEFAKELKGMVNVTASLKEQKNVKVIEMKDVEKEWTEIGLGNKRVVFVNSEFL
;
A
#
# COMPACT_ATOMS: atom_id res chain seq x y z
N MET A 1 5.68 2.25 -12.38
CA MET A 1 5.77 3.64 -11.87
C MET A 1 7.20 4.09 -12.07
N ALA A 2 7.43 5.30 -12.57
CA ALA A 2 8.75 5.92 -12.41
C ALA A 2 9.10 5.82 -10.92
N GLU A 3 10.32 5.40 -10.57
CA GLU A 3 10.77 5.42 -9.17
C GLU A 3 10.55 6.85 -8.68
N MET A 4 9.56 7.03 -7.81
CA MET A 4 9.49 8.26 -7.04
C MET A 4 10.79 8.31 -6.27
N SER A 5 11.50 9.44 -6.33
CA SER A 5 12.67 9.66 -5.49
C SER A 5 12.19 9.69 -4.04
N LEU A 6 12.16 8.54 -3.40
CA LEU A 6 11.86 8.44 -1.98
C LEU A 6 13.04 9.05 -1.24
N ASP A 7 12.74 9.93 -0.28
CA ASP A 7 13.77 10.50 0.59
C ASP A 7 14.43 9.40 1.43
N GLU A 8 13.65 8.40 1.85
CA GLU A 8 14.12 7.25 2.63
C GLU A 8 13.43 5.95 2.24
N ARG A 9 14.13 4.84 2.44
CA ARG A 9 13.60 3.48 2.25
C ARG A 9 13.93 2.61 3.46
N VAL A 10 12.89 2.16 4.15
CA VAL A 10 12.98 1.16 5.23
C VAL A 10 12.50 -0.18 4.68
N VAL A 11 13.35 -1.22 4.76
CA VAL A 11 13.08 -2.52 4.15
C VAL A 11 12.68 -3.52 5.22
N LEU A 12 11.50 -4.13 5.09
CA LEU A 12 11.07 -5.24 5.92
C LEU A 12 11.82 -6.52 5.51
N GLY A 13 12.43 -7.19 6.47
CA GLY A 13 13.00 -8.51 6.32
C GLY A 13 11.93 -9.58 6.20
N ALA A 14 12.36 -10.82 5.92
CA ALA A 14 11.45 -11.93 5.63
C ALA A 14 10.53 -12.30 6.81
N THR A 15 10.92 -11.97 8.05
CA THR A 15 10.13 -12.22 9.26
C THR A 15 9.48 -10.95 9.82
N GLY A 16 9.46 -9.87 9.01
CA GLY A 16 8.89 -8.57 9.34
C GLY A 16 9.78 -7.67 10.19
N GLU A 17 11.02 -8.08 10.45
CA GLU A 17 12.04 -7.29 11.15
C GLU A 17 12.56 -6.15 10.29
N THR A 18 12.85 -5.00 10.88
CA THR A 18 13.48 -3.88 10.18
C THR A 18 14.12 -2.89 11.15
N ASP A 19 14.96 -2.00 10.62
CA ASP A 19 15.48 -0.85 11.35
C ASP A 19 14.61 0.38 11.07
N TRP A 20 13.85 0.80 12.08
CA TRP A 20 12.96 1.96 12.01
C TRP A 20 13.65 3.30 12.30
N SER A 21 14.97 3.33 12.53
CA SER A 21 15.71 4.55 12.88
C SER A 21 15.53 5.70 11.87
N LYS A 22 15.19 5.37 10.63
CA LYS A 22 14.99 6.28 9.50
C LYS A 22 13.55 6.76 9.29
N LEU A 23 12.57 6.27 10.06
CA LEU A 23 11.13 6.54 9.83
C LEU A 23 10.76 8.03 9.90
N GLY A 24 11.48 8.83 10.69
CA GLY A 24 11.22 10.26 10.83
C GLY A 24 9.81 10.59 11.32
N GLU A 25 9.46 11.88 11.29
CA GLU A 25 8.07 12.31 11.47
C GLU A 25 7.32 12.20 10.13
N VAL A 26 6.10 11.68 10.17
CA VAL A 26 5.22 11.53 9.01
C VAL A 26 3.81 11.98 9.36
N ASP A 27 3.11 12.56 8.40
CA ASP A 27 1.70 12.96 8.60
C ASP A 27 0.73 11.81 8.28
N VAL A 28 1.10 10.93 7.34
CA VAL A 28 0.24 9.83 6.85
C VAL A 28 1.05 8.56 6.62
N VAL A 29 0.49 7.41 7.01
CA VAL A 29 0.97 6.08 6.66
C VAL A 29 -0.07 5.41 5.75
N LEU A 30 0.35 4.97 4.56
CA LEU A 30 -0.47 4.14 3.67
C LEU A 30 0.01 2.69 3.76
N ASP A 31 -0.77 1.83 4.39
CA ASP A 31 -0.39 0.44 4.65
C ASP A 31 -1.09 -0.55 3.70
N TYR A 32 -0.29 -1.26 2.90
CA TYR A 32 -0.74 -2.34 2.02
C TYR A 32 -0.34 -3.73 2.55
N VAL A 33 0.43 -3.79 3.65
CA VAL A 33 1.04 -5.03 4.16
C VAL A 33 0.25 -5.58 5.34
N TYR A 34 -0.11 -4.73 6.30
CA TYR A 34 -0.76 -5.07 7.56
C TYR A 34 -0.01 -6.08 8.43
N GLY A 35 -0.63 -6.54 9.52
CA GLY A 35 -0.10 -7.57 10.40
C GLY A 35 0.94 -7.06 11.40
N LYS A 36 1.85 -7.96 11.81
CA LYS A 36 2.90 -7.67 12.81
C LYS A 36 3.71 -6.37 12.54
N PRO A 37 4.12 -6.03 11.30
CA PRO A 37 4.86 -4.80 11.02
C PRO A 37 4.15 -3.52 11.48
N VAL A 38 2.82 -3.49 11.49
CA VAL A 38 2.02 -2.34 11.93
C VAL A 38 2.32 -1.99 13.38
N VAL A 39 2.38 -3.00 14.26
CA VAL A 39 2.60 -2.78 15.68
C VAL A 39 3.99 -2.20 15.94
N GLU A 40 5.00 -2.70 15.23
CA GLU A 40 6.37 -2.20 15.33
C GLU A 40 6.53 -0.80 14.72
N LEU A 41 5.90 -0.54 13.57
CA LEU A 41 5.82 0.79 12.97
C LEU A 41 5.22 1.81 13.94
N LEU A 42 4.04 1.51 14.51
CA LEU A 42 3.34 2.42 15.42
C LEU A 42 4.11 2.68 16.72
N LYS A 43 4.88 1.69 17.21
CA LYS A 43 5.81 1.89 18.34
C LYS A 43 6.97 2.81 17.95
N ALA A 44 7.51 2.61 16.75
CA ALA A 44 8.70 3.31 16.27
C ALA A 44 8.44 4.75 15.83
N LEU A 45 7.19 5.10 15.49
CA LEU A 45 6.81 6.49 15.21
C LEU A 45 7.36 7.41 16.31
N PRO A 46 8.04 8.52 15.97
CA PRO A 46 8.48 9.48 16.98
C PRO A 46 7.27 10.10 17.68
N LYS A 47 7.51 10.68 18.86
CA LYS A 47 6.47 11.52 19.48
C LYS A 47 6.35 12.78 18.64
N SER A 48 5.15 13.06 18.14
CA SER A 48 4.85 14.28 17.38
C SER A 48 3.68 15.02 18.01
N GLU A 49 3.68 16.34 17.86
CA GLU A 49 2.53 17.20 18.19
C GLU A 49 1.46 17.17 17.09
N LYS A 50 1.81 16.68 15.90
CA LYS A 50 0.88 16.44 14.80
C LYS A 50 0.23 15.07 14.93
N GLU A 51 -1.00 14.97 14.44
CA GLU A 51 -1.65 13.67 14.28
C GLU A 51 -1.04 12.93 13.08
N VAL A 52 -0.72 11.65 13.27
CA VAL A 52 -0.34 10.73 12.20
C VAL A 52 -1.58 9.93 11.81
N GLN A 53 -1.99 10.03 10.55
CA GLN A 53 -3.09 9.22 10.03
C GLN A 53 -2.55 7.90 9.48
N TYR A 54 -2.82 6.81 10.19
CA TYR A 54 -2.58 5.47 9.68
C TYR A 54 -3.79 5.00 8.86
N VAL A 55 -3.55 4.67 7.59
CA VAL A 55 -4.57 4.24 6.64
C VAL A 55 -4.29 2.80 6.21
N HIS A 56 -5.12 1.87 6.66
CA HIS A 56 -5.07 0.48 6.22
C HIS A 56 -5.77 0.32 4.88
N VAL A 57 -5.01 -0.01 3.84
CA VAL A 57 -5.47 -0.22 2.47
C VAL A 57 -5.57 -1.70 2.12
N GLY A 58 -4.64 -2.52 2.60
CA GLY A 58 -4.61 -3.95 2.30
C GLY A 58 -3.72 -4.76 3.24
N SER A 59 -3.82 -6.09 3.11
CA SER A 59 -3.20 -7.07 4.00
C SER A 59 -2.39 -8.11 3.22
N VAL A 60 -1.41 -7.66 2.42
CA VAL A 60 -0.58 -8.57 1.58
C VAL A 60 0.24 -9.55 2.44
N SER A 61 0.50 -9.25 3.72
CA SER A 61 1.11 -10.21 4.64
C SER A 61 0.28 -11.48 4.87
N GLY A 62 -1.04 -11.43 4.63
CA GLY A 62 -1.98 -12.50 4.96
C GLY A 62 -2.47 -12.48 6.41
N ASP A 63 -1.90 -11.64 7.27
CA ASP A 63 -2.38 -11.46 8.64
C ASP A 63 -3.72 -10.71 8.63
N MET A 64 -4.69 -11.20 9.40
CA MET A 64 -6.03 -10.61 9.50
C MET A 64 -6.24 -9.75 10.75
N GLU A 65 -5.33 -9.84 11.73
CA GLU A 65 -5.47 -9.18 13.02
C GLU A 65 -4.13 -8.69 13.56
N ILE A 66 -4.21 -7.71 14.46
CA ILE A 66 -3.07 -7.21 15.24
C ILE A 66 -3.49 -7.07 16.70
N THR A 67 -2.55 -7.28 17.62
CA THR A 67 -2.73 -6.94 19.04
C THR A 67 -2.03 -5.61 19.32
N LEU A 68 -2.82 -4.58 19.62
CA LEU A 68 -2.31 -3.23 19.87
C LEU A 68 -2.40 -2.88 21.36
N HIS A 69 -1.25 -2.74 22.02
CA HIS A 69 -1.24 -2.31 23.42
C HIS A 69 -1.64 -0.83 23.53
N GLY A 70 -2.56 -0.51 24.45
CA GLY A 70 -3.13 0.84 24.56
C GLY A 70 -2.12 1.95 24.91
N SER A 71 -0.93 1.61 25.39
CA SER A 71 0.16 2.60 25.60
C SER A 71 0.66 3.20 24.28
N ILE A 72 0.56 2.48 23.16
CA ILE A 72 0.94 2.99 21.84
C ILE A 72 -0.01 4.12 21.46
N LEU A 73 -1.32 3.89 21.57
CA LEU A 73 -2.35 4.89 21.26
C LEU A 73 -2.32 6.10 22.20
N ARG A 74 -2.07 5.91 23.50
CA ARG A 74 -2.00 7.06 24.44
C ARG A 74 -0.67 7.81 24.36
N GLY A 75 0.39 7.17 23.89
CA GLY A 75 1.73 7.75 23.78
C GLY A 75 1.97 8.50 22.47
N LYS A 76 1.11 8.31 21.46
CA LYS A 76 1.25 8.86 20.12
C LYS A 76 -0.09 9.45 19.67
N ARG A 77 -0.05 10.57 18.95
CA ARG A 77 -1.23 11.15 18.32
C ARG A 77 -1.52 10.41 17.01
N VAL A 78 -2.08 9.21 17.08
CA VAL A 78 -2.35 8.37 15.89
C VAL A 78 -3.85 8.20 15.69
N ALA A 79 -4.31 8.42 14.47
CA ALA A 79 -5.65 8.05 14.02
C ALA A 79 -5.57 6.83 13.08
N ILE A 80 -6.33 5.78 13.39
CA ILE A 80 -6.38 4.54 12.60
C ILE A 80 -7.65 4.54 11.75
N ARG A 81 -7.51 4.38 10.43
CA ARG A 81 -8.64 4.32 9.48
C ARG A 81 -8.46 3.19 8.48
N GLY A 82 -9.57 2.63 8.01
CA GLY A 82 -9.60 1.73 6.86
C GLY A 82 -9.88 2.49 5.56
N ALA A 83 -9.31 1.99 4.46
CA ALA A 83 -9.53 2.47 3.10
C ALA A 83 -9.70 1.28 2.14
N GLY A 84 -10.91 0.76 2.08
CA GLY A 84 -11.31 -0.35 1.21
C GLY A 84 -12.82 -0.41 1.01
N PRO A 85 -13.31 -1.31 0.14
CA PRO A 85 -14.75 -1.52 -0.04
C PRO A 85 -15.44 -1.72 1.32
N GLY A 86 -16.45 -0.90 1.60
CA GLY A 86 -17.17 -0.85 2.89
C GLY A 86 -16.79 0.32 3.80
N SER A 87 -15.63 0.96 3.60
CA SER A 87 -15.23 2.19 4.32
C SER A 87 -15.68 3.49 3.65
N TRP A 88 -16.21 3.39 2.43
CA TRP A 88 -16.73 4.48 1.61
C TRP A 88 -18.00 4.02 0.87
N THR A 89 -18.84 4.97 0.50
CA THR A 89 -20.06 4.77 -0.30
C THR A 89 -19.75 4.80 -1.80
N MET A 90 -20.59 4.15 -2.61
CA MET A 90 -20.45 4.22 -4.07
C MET A 90 -20.56 5.64 -4.63
N GLU A 91 -21.31 6.52 -3.96
CA GLU A 91 -21.42 7.93 -4.33
C GLU A 91 -20.08 8.67 -4.11
N GLU A 92 -19.43 8.46 -2.98
CA GLU A 92 -18.08 9.00 -2.71
C GLU A 92 -17.06 8.48 -3.71
N PHE A 93 -17.07 7.18 -4.00
CA PHE A 93 -16.19 6.61 -5.01
C PHE A 93 -16.41 7.21 -6.40
N ALA A 94 -17.68 7.38 -6.82
CA ALA A 94 -18.01 7.96 -8.11
C ALA A 94 -17.55 9.43 -8.24
N LYS A 95 -17.58 10.20 -7.14
CA LYS A 95 -17.06 11.58 -7.10
C LYS A 95 -15.55 11.63 -7.35
N GLU A 96 -14.80 10.69 -6.78
CA GLU A 96 -13.34 10.64 -6.91
C GLU A 96 -12.88 10.03 -8.24
N LEU A 97 -13.69 9.18 -8.87
CA LEU A 97 -13.31 8.40 -10.05
C LEU A 97 -12.74 9.26 -11.19
N LYS A 98 -13.39 10.40 -11.50
CA LYS A 98 -12.92 11.32 -12.55
C LYS A 98 -11.54 11.88 -12.21
N GLY A 99 -11.32 12.26 -10.95
CA GLY A 99 -10.03 12.74 -10.47
C GLY A 99 -8.95 11.67 -10.59
N MET A 100 -9.25 10.46 -10.13
CA MET A 100 -8.36 9.31 -10.23
C MET A 100 -7.96 8.99 -11.68
N VAL A 101 -8.91 8.99 -12.61
CA VAL A 101 -8.64 8.76 -14.04
C VAL A 101 -7.76 9.87 -14.61
N ASN A 102 -8.03 11.13 -14.30
CA ASN A 102 -7.23 12.26 -14.77
C ASN A 102 -5.78 12.20 -14.27
N VAL A 103 -5.59 11.91 -12.97
CA VAL A 103 -4.25 11.72 -12.39
C VAL A 103 -3.55 10.56 -13.08
N THR A 104 -4.23 9.42 -13.23
CA THR A 104 -3.65 8.22 -13.86
C THR A 104 -3.26 8.48 -15.32
N ALA A 105 -4.11 9.17 -16.09
CA ALA A 105 -3.84 9.51 -17.50
C ALA A 105 -2.67 10.49 -17.66
N SER A 106 -2.40 11.32 -16.63
CA SER A 106 -1.28 12.27 -16.65
C SER A 106 0.09 11.63 -16.38
N LEU A 107 0.14 10.38 -15.91
CA LEU A 107 1.38 9.66 -15.61
C LEU A 107 2.10 9.31 -16.92
N LYS A 108 3.24 9.96 -17.16
CA LYS A 108 3.94 9.93 -18.46
C LYS A 108 4.60 8.60 -18.84
N GLU A 109 4.59 7.59 -17.98
CA GLU A 109 5.15 6.28 -18.33
C GLU A 109 4.68 5.15 -17.39
N GLN A 110 4.04 4.12 -17.96
CA GLN A 110 3.77 2.88 -17.25
C GLN A 110 4.98 1.93 -17.37
N LYS A 111 6.12 2.33 -16.80
CA LYS A 111 7.29 1.43 -16.69
C LYS A 111 6.89 0.18 -15.93
N ASN A 112 7.42 -0.96 -16.37
CA ASN A 112 7.25 -2.28 -15.76
C ASN A 112 5.85 -2.89 -15.91
N VAL A 113 5.10 -2.57 -16.96
CA VAL A 113 3.90 -3.33 -17.33
C VAL A 113 4.28 -4.53 -18.21
N LYS A 114 3.84 -5.73 -17.84
CA LYS A 114 3.86 -6.93 -18.69
C LYS A 114 2.43 -7.19 -19.15
N VAL A 115 2.19 -6.97 -20.44
CA VAL A 115 0.91 -7.29 -21.08
C VAL A 115 0.93 -8.76 -21.50
N ILE A 116 -0.13 -9.48 -21.18
CA ILE A 116 -0.29 -10.91 -21.43
C ILE A 116 -1.63 -11.15 -22.10
N GLU A 117 -1.66 -12.01 -23.11
CA GLU A 117 -2.90 -12.40 -23.73
C GLU A 117 -3.75 -13.23 -22.74
N MET A 118 -5.05 -12.97 -22.70
CA MET A 118 -5.95 -13.62 -21.75
C MET A 118 -5.92 -15.15 -21.85
N LYS A 119 -5.65 -15.72 -23.04
CA LYS A 119 -5.53 -17.17 -23.24
C LYS A 119 -4.37 -17.81 -22.45
N ASP A 120 -3.34 -17.01 -22.12
CA ASP A 120 -2.13 -17.47 -21.44
C ASP A 120 -2.20 -17.23 -19.92
N VAL A 121 -3.36 -16.84 -19.38
CA VAL A 121 -3.53 -16.45 -17.97
C VAL A 121 -3.07 -17.53 -16.99
N GLU A 122 -3.45 -18.80 -17.21
CA GLU A 122 -3.12 -19.89 -16.28
C GLU A 122 -1.61 -20.13 -16.19
N LYS A 123 -0.97 -20.22 -17.35
CA LYS A 123 0.49 -20.41 -17.48
C LYS A 123 1.22 -19.25 -16.84
N GLU A 124 0.91 -18.04 -17.28
CA GLU A 124 1.69 -16.87 -16.92
C GLU A 124 1.46 -16.47 -15.46
N TRP A 125 0.26 -16.64 -14.91
CA TRP A 125 -0.01 -16.37 -13.49
C TRP A 125 0.85 -17.24 -12.57
N THR A 126 1.07 -18.51 -12.96
CA THR A 126 1.89 -19.45 -12.21
C THR A 126 3.39 -19.13 -12.32
N GLU A 127 3.84 -18.71 -13.50
CA GLU A 127 5.26 -18.47 -13.78
C GLU A 127 5.77 -17.11 -13.28
N ILE A 128 4.90 -16.10 -13.15
CA ILE A 128 5.33 -14.71 -12.90
C ILE A 128 5.91 -14.47 -11.50
N GLY A 129 5.54 -15.32 -10.53
CA GLY A 129 6.00 -15.25 -9.15
C GLY A 129 5.77 -13.88 -8.49
N LEU A 130 6.53 -13.59 -7.42
CA LEU A 130 6.57 -12.26 -6.81
C LEU A 130 7.32 -11.30 -7.77
N GLY A 131 6.55 -10.48 -8.48
CA GLY A 131 7.07 -9.65 -9.56
C GLY A 131 7.31 -8.19 -9.19
N ASN A 132 8.33 -7.59 -9.82
CA ASN A 132 8.54 -6.14 -9.90
C ASN A 132 7.78 -5.49 -11.08
N LYS A 133 6.91 -6.26 -11.75
CA LYS A 133 6.12 -5.83 -12.90
C LYS A 133 4.63 -5.90 -12.61
N ARG A 134 3.89 -4.91 -13.10
CA ARG A 134 2.43 -4.92 -13.15
C ARG A 134 2.00 -5.81 -14.31
N VAL A 135 1.28 -6.87 -14.01
CA VAL A 135 0.72 -7.76 -15.04
C VAL A 135 -0.64 -7.26 -15.46
N VAL A 136 -0.89 -7.20 -16.77
CA VAL A 136 -2.19 -6.83 -17.34
C VAL A 136 -2.58 -7.89 -18.37
N PHE A 137 -3.72 -8.53 -18.13
CA PHE A 137 -4.30 -9.46 -19.09
C PHE A 137 -5.23 -8.70 -20.03
N VAL A 138 -5.08 -8.96 -21.32
CA VAL A 138 -5.86 -8.31 -22.38
C VAL A 138 -6.43 -9.37 -23.30
N ASN A 139 -7.65 -9.14 -23.79
CA ASN A 139 -8.22 -9.98 -24.83
C ASN A 139 -7.45 -9.76 -26.15
N SER A 140 -7.39 -10.78 -27.00
CA SER A 140 -6.63 -10.78 -28.25
C SER A 140 -7.04 -9.64 -29.20
N GLU A 141 -8.28 -9.15 -29.08
CA GLU A 141 -8.81 -8.03 -29.86
C GLU A 141 -8.28 -6.65 -29.46
N PHE A 142 -7.59 -6.55 -28.31
CA PHE A 142 -7.01 -5.31 -27.77
C PHE A 142 -5.46 -5.31 -27.77
N LEU A 143 -4.83 -6.32 -28.39
CA LEU A 143 -3.38 -6.42 -28.64
C LEU A 143 -3.03 -5.97 -30.06
#